data_AF-A0A2S7ZIG0-F1
#
_entry.id   AF-A0A2S7ZIG0-F1
#
_cell.length_a   1.000
_cell.length_b   1.000
_cell.length_c   1.000
_cell.angle_alpha   90.00
_cell.angle_beta   90.00
_cell.angle_gamma   90.00
#
_symmetry.space_group_name_H-M   'P 1'
#
loop_
_entity.id
_entity.type
_entity.pdbx_description
1 polymer ?
#
loop_
_entity_poly.entity_id
_entity_poly.type
_entity_poly.pdbx_seq_one_letter_code
_entity_poly.pdbx_strand_id
1 'polypeptide(L)'
;MINIKKIFKDIKLQKYKSGGRAYADPVRNIFVQCTPEEEVRQKTILFLQRDLGVPIERISVEESMAHVKRGKRGRADIVVYRDDKKKDALLVIECKASEVDVSCYIVREQAEGYLKILDADYYMLINGHQIIMYKYNSGLAIEIEGIPSYRELLNDKVEYAQALPIKAYSYHDILSKDLQRAFQKENYLGDSTPHDIKLFALNFLNLILLKTAINHDDLIGIGVSEDFGVKRTRFGNSAGYNYQELTRLFIAKDNKNKDLIWGLSMIGYYNTQLNVSITNKKNRHHSLQLDLDKFCEYNPVTNMVTVTHNGALSFGRGGSMKRQVVIDYVKDKAPDLIRENKVYLGCIDNSRLLEWEHSDVQNFIKNLLRYGILRDEVRTKYKRK
;
A
#
# COMPACT_ATOMS: atom_id res chain seq x y z
N MET A 1 7.01 -8.08 -28.87
CA MET A 1 6.18 -7.83 -27.67
C MET A 1 4.71 -8.02 -28.01
N ILE A 2 4.01 -8.83 -27.21
CA ILE A 2 2.56 -9.01 -27.33
C ILE A 2 1.87 -7.69 -27.00
N ASN A 3 1.03 -7.19 -27.92
CA ASN A 3 0.26 -5.98 -27.71
C ASN A 3 -1.08 -6.34 -27.05
N ILE A 4 -1.10 -6.37 -25.72
CA ILE A 4 -2.29 -6.75 -24.95
C ILE A 4 -3.50 -5.86 -25.27
N LYS A 5 -3.29 -4.55 -25.52
CA LYS A 5 -4.34 -3.61 -25.92
C LYS A 5 -5.03 -4.06 -27.20
N LYS A 6 -4.26 -4.50 -28.19
CA LYS A 6 -4.79 -4.99 -29.46
C LYS A 6 -5.59 -6.28 -29.25
N ILE A 7 -5.02 -7.25 -28.54
CA ILE A 7 -5.67 -8.52 -28.20
C ILE A 7 -7.01 -8.27 -27.50
N PHE A 8 -7.03 -7.44 -26.46
CA PHE A 8 -8.24 -7.12 -25.69
C PHE A 8 -9.28 -6.34 -26.50
N LYS A 9 -8.86 -5.54 -27.49
CA LYS A 9 -9.75 -4.85 -28.42
C LYS A 9 -10.42 -5.83 -29.40
N ASP A 10 -9.69 -6.88 -29.79
CA ASP A 10 -10.15 -7.91 -30.72
C ASP A 10 -11.11 -8.92 -30.04
N ILE A 11 -10.98 -9.13 -28.72
CA ILE A 11 -11.92 -9.94 -27.94
C ILE A 11 -13.26 -9.21 -27.79
N LYS A 12 -14.33 -9.78 -28.35
CA LYS A 12 -15.70 -9.28 -28.22
C LYS A 12 -16.47 -10.10 -27.20
N LEU A 13 -16.97 -9.43 -26.16
CA LEU A 13 -17.86 -10.05 -25.18
C LEU A 13 -19.32 -9.80 -25.56
N GLN A 14 -20.12 -10.86 -25.57
CA GLN A 14 -21.57 -10.76 -25.72
C GLN A 14 -22.19 -10.23 -24.43
N LYS A 15 -23.11 -9.26 -24.57
CA LYS A 15 -23.86 -8.68 -23.46
C LYS A 15 -25.27 -9.25 -23.42
N TYR A 16 -25.70 -9.66 -22.24
CA TYR A 16 -27.02 -10.21 -21.96
C TYR A 16 -27.82 -9.27 -21.05
N LYS A 17 -29.15 -9.44 -21.05
CA LYS A 17 -30.06 -8.72 -20.14
C LYS A 17 -30.67 -9.70 -19.14
N SER A 18 -30.10 -9.76 -17.94
CA SER A 18 -30.53 -10.64 -16.84
C SER A 18 -30.92 -9.82 -15.61
N GLY A 19 -31.83 -8.84 -15.79
CA GLY A 19 -32.14 -7.82 -14.78
C GLY A 19 -31.18 -6.61 -14.76
N GLY A 20 -30.24 -6.58 -15.72
CA GLY A 20 -29.23 -5.55 -15.92
C GLY A 20 -28.29 -5.96 -17.06
N ARG A 21 -27.29 -5.13 -17.41
CA ARG A 21 -26.24 -5.54 -18.36
C ARG A 21 -25.32 -6.57 -17.70
N ALA A 22 -25.20 -7.74 -18.31
CA ALA A 22 -24.40 -8.83 -17.80
C ALA A 22 -23.54 -9.50 -18.89
N TYR A 23 -22.45 -10.14 -18.45
CA TYR A 23 -21.66 -11.11 -19.22
C TYR A 23 -22.03 -12.54 -18.79
N ALA A 24 -21.91 -13.51 -19.68
CA ALA A 24 -22.00 -14.92 -19.32
C ALA A 24 -20.59 -15.44 -19.01
N ASP A 25 -20.34 -15.82 -17.76
CA ASP A 25 -19.04 -16.34 -17.36
C ASP A 25 -18.94 -17.83 -17.73
N PRO A 26 -18.00 -18.22 -18.60
CA PRO A 26 -17.90 -19.59 -19.11
C PRO A 26 -17.32 -20.58 -18.10
N VAL A 27 -16.69 -20.11 -17.02
CA VAL A 27 -16.11 -20.96 -15.96
C VAL A 27 -17.09 -21.16 -14.82
N ARG A 28 -17.74 -20.08 -14.38
CA ARG A 28 -18.72 -20.09 -13.27
C ARG A 28 -20.12 -20.50 -13.71
N ASN A 29 -20.41 -20.46 -15.02
CA ASN A 29 -21.73 -20.76 -15.60
C ASN A 29 -22.87 -19.90 -15.02
N ILE A 30 -22.59 -18.61 -14.79
CA ILE A 30 -23.56 -17.63 -14.27
C ILE A 30 -23.48 -16.33 -15.06
N PHE A 31 -24.53 -15.50 -14.97
CA PHE A 31 -24.47 -14.11 -15.42
C PHE A 31 -23.78 -13.23 -14.38
N VAL A 32 -22.84 -12.40 -14.83
CA VAL A 32 -22.08 -11.47 -13.99
C VAL A 32 -22.24 -10.04 -14.45
N GLN A 33 -22.28 -9.10 -13.50
CA GLN A 33 -22.50 -7.69 -13.79
C GLN A 33 -21.37 -7.10 -14.65
N CYS A 34 -21.71 -6.28 -15.65
CA CYS A 34 -20.71 -5.61 -16.49
C CYS A 34 -20.01 -4.45 -15.76
N THR A 35 -19.08 -4.75 -14.85
CA THR A 35 -18.14 -3.76 -14.29
C THR A 35 -16.88 -3.65 -15.15
N PRO A 36 -16.10 -2.55 -15.09
CA PRO A 36 -14.86 -2.42 -15.85
C PRO A 36 -13.83 -3.52 -15.53
N GLU A 37 -13.70 -3.88 -14.26
CA GLU A 37 -12.82 -4.96 -13.81
C GLU A 37 -13.30 -6.34 -14.28
N GLU A 38 -14.61 -6.59 -14.22
CA GLU A 38 -15.20 -7.84 -14.72
C GLU A 38 -15.03 -7.97 -16.24
N GLU A 39 -15.11 -6.87 -17.00
CA GLU A 39 -14.80 -6.90 -18.43
C GLU A 39 -13.35 -7.34 -18.70
N VAL A 40 -12.39 -6.85 -17.92
CA VAL A 40 -10.99 -7.29 -17.99
C VAL A 40 -10.88 -8.76 -17.61
N ARG A 41 -11.53 -9.20 -16.54
CA ARG A 41 -11.54 -10.61 -16.09
C ARG A 41 -12.06 -11.55 -17.17
N GLN A 42 -13.23 -11.24 -17.76
CA GLN A 42 -13.82 -12.05 -18.84
C GLN A 42 -12.94 -12.08 -20.10
N LYS A 43 -12.34 -10.96 -20.49
CA LYS A 43 -11.38 -10.94 -21.60
C LYS A 43 -10.11 -11.74 -21.28
N THR A 44 -9.67 -11.73 -20.03
CA THR A 44 -8.51 -12.49 -19.57
C THR A 44 -8.76 -13.99 -19.68
N ILE A 45 -9.95 -14.48 -19.31
CA ILE A 45 -10.32 -15.91 -19.50
C ILE A 45 -10.19 -16.33 -20.97
N LEU A 46 -10.71 -15.52 -21.89
CA LEU A 46 -10.61 -15.80 -23.33
C LEU A 46 -9.17 -15.71 -23.85
N PHE A 47 -8.39 -14.74 -23.36
CA PHE A 47 -6.97 -14.63 -23.66
C PHE A 47 -6.18 -15.86 -23.21
N LEU A 48 -6.44 -16.37 -22.00
CA LEU A 48 -5.79 -17.58 -21.48
C LEU A 48 -6.06 -18.80 -22.38
N GLN A 49 -7.30 -18.96 -22.83
CA GLN A 49 -7.68 -20.08 -23.69
C GLN A 49 -7.12 -19.94 -25.11
N ARG A 50 -7.36 -18.78 -25.75
CA ARG A 50 -7.08 -18.57 -27.17
C ARG A 50 -5.61 -18.33 -27.44
N ASP A 51 -4.95 -17.53 -26.62
CA ASP A 51 -3.60 -17.02 -26.89
C ASP A 51 -2.54 -17.76 -26.05
N LEU A 52 -2.87 -18.19 -24.83
CA LEU A 52 -1.93 -18.93 -23.96
C LEU A 52 -2.15 -20.45 -23.94
N GLY A 53 -3.25 -20.95 -24.52
CA GLY A 53 -3.53 -22.39 -24.64
C GLY A 53 -3.90 -23.07 -23.32
N VAL A 54 -4.47 -22.33 -22.37
CA VAL A 54 -4.93 -22.88 -21.08
C VAL A 54 -6.28 -23.60 -21.27
N PRO A 55 -6.41 -24.89 -20.93
CA PRO A 55 -7.71 -25.58 -20.94
C PRO A 55 -8.69 -24.95 -19.93
N ILE A 56 -9.97 -24.80 -20.31
CA ILE A 56 -10.98 -24.16 -19.44
C ILE A 56 -11.18 -24.94 -18.13
N GLU A 57 -11.00 -26.26 -18.19
CA GLU A 57 -11.11 -27.18 -17.05
C GLU A 57 -10.04 -26.90 -15.98
N ARG A 58 -8.96 -26.20 -16.34
CA ARG A 58 -7.86 -25.84 -15.44
C ARG A 58 -7.91 -24.39 -14.98
N ILE A 59 -9.01 -23.69 -15.24
CA ILE A 59 -9.24 -22.31 -14.80
C ILE A 59 -10.27 -22.33 -13.66
N SER A 60 -9.95 -21.66 -12.55
CA SER A 60 -10.93 -21.22 -11.55
C SER A 60 -11.06 -19.71 -11.58
N VAL A 61 -12.26 -19.20 -11.30
CA VAL A 61 -12.57 -17.77 -11.22
C VAL A 61 -13.18 -17.49 -9.85
N GLU A 62 -12.77 -16.41 -9.20
CA GLU A 62 -13.18 -16.03 -7.82
C GLU A 62 -12.87 -17.13 -6.76
N GLU A 63 -11.69 -17.76 -6.89
CA GLU A 63 -11.27 -18.88 -6.06
C GLU A 63 -11.11 -18.44 -4.60
N SER A 64 -11.83 -19.08 -3.68
CA SER A 64 -11.82 -18.67 -2.28
C SER A 64 -10.60 -19.22 -1.55
N MET A 65 -9.84 -18.34 -0.91
CA MET A 65 -8.68 -18.76 -0.11
C MET A 65 -9.08 -19.65 1.08
N ALA A 66 -10.34 -19.57 1.53
CA ALA A 66 -10.87 -20.42 2.59
C ALA A 66 -11.02 -21.90 2.17
N HIS A 67 -11.22 -22.16 0.88
CA HIS A 67 -11.30 -23.53 0.34
C HIS A 67 -9.91 -24.18 0.29
N VAL A 68 -8.88 -23.37 0.06
CA VAL A 68 -7.48 -23.81 -0.01
C VAL A 68 -6.90 -24.02 1.39
N LYS A 69 -7.06 -23.02 2.27
CA LYS A 69 -6.50 -23.04 3.63
C LYS A 69 -7.48 -22.46 4.63
N ARG A 70 -7.92 -23.31 5.58
CA ARG A 70 -8.88 -22.93 6.62
C ARG A 70 -8.45 -21.65 7.35
N GLY A 71 -9.36 -20.69 7.42
CA GLY A 71 -9.16 -19.41 8.11
C GLY A 71 -8.51 -18.30 7.26
N LYS A 72 -8.11 -18.59 6.02
CA LYS A 72 -7.71 -17.54 5.08
C LYS A 72 -8.93 -16.86 4.46
N ARG A 73 -8.79 -15.55 4.20
CA ARG A 73 -9.82 -14.68 3.63
C ARG A 73 -9.39 -14.21 2.24
N GLY A 74 -10.34 -13.70 1.47
CA GLY A 74 -10.11 -13.17 0.12
C GLY A 74 -10.39 -14.20 -0.98
N ARG A 75 -10.37 -13.70 -2.20
CA ARG A 75 -10.60 -14.45 -3.43
C ARG A 75 -9.58 -14.03 -4.48
N ALA A 76 -8.97 -15.01 -5.13
CA ALA A 76 -8.14 -14.74 -6.30
C ALA A 76 -9.04 -14.64 -7.52
N ASP A 77 -8.83 -13.63 -8.37
CA ASP A 77 -9.68 -13.39 -9.53
C ASP A 77 -9.69 -14.57 -10.48
N ILE A 78 -8.50 -15.04 -10.88
CA ILE A 78 -8.33 -16.23 -11.70
C ILE A 78 -7.15 -17.05 -11.16
N VAL A 79 -7.33 -18.37 -11.11
CA VAL A 79 -6.27 -19.34 -10.80
C VAL A 79 -6.20 -20.35 -11.94
N VAL A 80 -4.99 -20.58 -12.46
CA VAL A 80 -4.70 -21.60 -13.47
C VAL A 80 -3.96 -22.75 -12.80
N TYR A 81 -4.38 -23.98 -13.07
CA TYR A 81 -3.83 -25.19 -12.46
C TYR A 81 -3.00 -26.02 -13.44
N ARG A 82 -2.10 -26.85 -12.92
CA ARG A 82 -1.33 -27.85 -13.70
C ARG A 82 -2.18 -29.07 -14.05
N ASP A 83 -3.18 -29.38 -13.23
CA ASP A 83 -3.98 -30.60 -13.30
C ASP A 83 -5.49 -30.32 -13.39
N ASP A 84 -6.23 -31.28 -13.95
CA ASP A 84 -7.68 -31.17 -14.15
C ASP A 84 -8.48 -31.25 -12.83
N LYS A 85 -7.88 -31.78 -11.75
CA LYS A 85 -8.50 -31.82 -10.42
C LYS A 85 -8.30 -30.53 -9.64
N LYS A 86 -7.59 -29.54 -10.22
CA LYS A 86 -7.35 -28.21 -9.64
C LYS A 86 -6.71 -28.27 -8.26
N LYS A 87 -5.68 -29.10 -8.09
CA LYS A 87 -4.96 -29.27 -6.82
C LYS A 87 -3.61 -28.58 -6.81
N ASP A 88 -3.01 -28.42 -7.99
CA ASP A 88 -1.67 -27.89 -8.15
C ASP A 88 -1.75 -26.56 -8.92
N ALA A 89 -1.71 -25.45 -8.17
CA ALA A 89 -1.86 -24.12 -8.73
C ALA A 89 -0.57 -23.70 -9.44
N LEU A 90 -0.67 -23.33 -10.72
CA LEU A 90 0.46 -22.87 -11.52
C LEU A 90 0.59 -21.35 -11.45
N LEU A 91 -0.51 -20.65 -11.71
CA LEU A 91 -0.51 -19.21 -11.97
C LEU A 91 -1.72 -18.56 -11.28
N VAL A 92 -1.45 -17.51 -10.51
CA VAL A 92 -2.46 -16.62 -9.93
C VAL A 92 -2.55 -15.34 -10.75
N ILE A 93 -3.76 -14.89 -11.10
CA ILE A 93 -3.94 -13.68 -11.91
C ILE A 93 -4.82 -12.71 -11.14
N GLU A 94 -4.38 -11.46 -11.05
CA GLU A 94 -5.11 -10.33 -10.49
C GLU A 94 -5.50 -9.38 -11.62
N CYS A 95 -6.80 -9.15 -11.77
CA CYS A 95 -7.41 -8.32 -12.79
C CYS A 95 -7.80 -6.97 -12.19
N LYS A 96 -7.40 -5.87 -12.83
CA LYS A 96 -7.87 -4.53 -12.46
C LYS A 96 -8.54 -3.85 -13.65
N ALA A 97 -9.36 -2.84 -13.37
CA ALA A 97 -9.93 -2.00 -14.44
C ALA A 97 -8.82 -1.28 -15.24
N SER A 98 -9.09 -0.95 -16.50
CA SER A 98 -8.09 -0.45 -17.46
C SER A 98 -7.43 0.89 -17.10
N GLU A 99 -8.05 1.65 -16.21
CA GLU A 99 -7.54 2.89 -15.61
C GLU A 99 -6.58 2.67 -14.42
N VAL A 100 -6.54 1.48 -13.83
CA VAL A 100 -5.69 1.16 -12.67
C VAL A 100 -4.31 0.73 -13.14
N ASP A 101 -3.26 1.37 -12.65
CA ASP A 101 -1.88 0.98 -12.89
C ASP A 101 -1.54 -0.35 -12.18
N VAL A 102 -1.33 -1.40 -12.96
CA VAL A 102 -1.02 -2.75 -12.45
C VAL A 102 0.45 -2.91 -12.05
N SER A 103 1.32 -1.96 -12.39
CA SER A 103 2.71 -1.93 -11.89
C SER A 103 2.80 -1.46 -10.44
N CYS A 104 1.71 -0.87 -9.91
CA CYS A 104 1.62 -0.47 -8.53
C CYS A 104 1.90 -1.65 -7.59
N TYR A 105 2.76 -1.40 -6.60
CA TYR A 105 3.16 -2.40 -5.61
C TYR A 105 1.96 -3.06 -4.90
N ILE A 106 0.83 -2.37 -4.79
CA ILE A 106 -0.34 -2.89 -4.08
C ILE A 106 -0.99 -4.05 -4.84
N VAL A 107 -1.17 -3.88 -6.16
CA VAL A 107 -1.74 -4.92 -7.03
C VAL A 107 -0.84 -6.15 -7.01
N ARG A 108 0.48 -5.92 -7.04
CA ARG A 108 1.50 -6.97 -6.90
C ARG A 108 1.37 -7.71 -5.57
N GLU A 109 1.20 -6.98 -4.48
CA GLU A 109 1.13 -7.54 -3.14
C GLU A 109 -0.11 -8.41 -2.90
N GLN A 110 -1.26 -8.00 -3.46
CA GLN A 110 -2.48 -8.79 -3.45
C GLN A 110 -2.27 -10.14 -4.14
N ALA A 111 -1.74 -10.12 -5.36
CA ALA A 111 -1.45 -11.33 -6.14
C ALA A 111 -0.42 -12.24 -5.45
N GLU A 112 0.68 -11.68 -4.92
CA GLU A 112 1.68 -12.44 -4.14
C GLU A 112 1.07 -13.08 -2.89
N GLY A 113 0.13 -12.40 -2.22
CA GLY A 113 -0.57 -12.91 -1.05
C GLY A 113 -1.37 -14.18 -1.34
N TYR A 114 -2.10 -14.18 -2.46
CA TYR A 114 -2.85 -15.35 -2.92
C TYR A 114 -1.93 -16.45 -3.44
N LEU A 115 -0.89 -16.11 -4.20
CA LEU A 115 0.14 -17.05 -4.63
C LEU A 115 0.72 -17.84 -3.45
N LYS A 116 1.08 -17.17 -2.35
CA LYS A 116 1.63 -17.81 -1.14
C LYS A 116 0.62 -18.71 -0.41
N ILE A 117 -0.68 -18.47 -0.56
CA ILE A 117 -1.72 -19.33 0.04
C ILE A 117 -1.95 -20.56 -0.82
N LEU A 118 -1.94 -20.39 -2.15
CA LEU A 118 -2.13 -21.43 -3.16
C LEU A 118 -0.88 -22.26 -3.43
N ASP A 119 0.30 -21.79 -2.97
CA ASP A 119 1.61 -22.37 -3.27
C ASP A 119 1.89 -22.43 -4.78
N ALA A 120 1.52 -21.36 -5.50
CA ALA A 120 1.71 -21.27 -6.95
C ALA A 120 3.11 -20.73 -7.32
N ASP A 121 3.59 -21.09 -8.51
CA ASP A 121 4.92 -20.67 -8.99
C ASP A 121 4.92 -19.28 -9.61
N TYR A 122 3.80 -18.86 -10.21
CA TYR A 122 3.71 -17.64 -10.98
C TYR A 122 2.53 -16.77 -10.55
N TYR A 123 2.66 -15.46 -10.76
CA TYR A 123 1.51 -14.58 -10.77
C TYR A 123 1.56 -13.56 -11.91
N MET A 124 0.39 -13.07 -12.29
CA MET A 124 0.18 -12.13 -13.39
C MET A 124 -0.73 -10.99 -12.92
N LEU A 125 -0.38 -9.77 -13.30
CA LEU A 125 -1.19 -8.58 -13.07
C LEU A 125 -1.65 -8.05 -14.43
N ILE A 126 -2.94 -7.79 -14.61
CA ILE A 126 -3.49 -7.39 -15.91
C ILE A 126 -4.65 -6.41 -15.80
N ASN A 127 -4.65 -5.38 -16.66
CA ASN A 127 -5.75 -4.40 -16.77
C ASN A 127 -6.26 -4.22 -18.22
N GLY A 128 -5.82 -5.09 -19.14
CA GLY A 128 -6.14 -5.00 -20.57
C GLY A 128 -5.33 -3.95 -21.34
N HIS A 129 -4.55 -3.12 -20.65
CA HIS A 129 -3.59 -2.17 -21.25
C HIS A 129 -2.13 -2.58 -21.03
N GLN A 130 -1.87 -3.20 -19.89
CA GLN A 130 -0.60 -3.67 -19.39
C GLN A 130 -0.79 -5.07 -18.84
N ILE A 131 0.28 -5.84 -18.92
CA ILE A 131 0.40 -7.17 -18.33
C ILE A 131 1.81 -7.27 -17.76
N ILE A 132 1.91 -7.73 -16.52
CA ILE A 132 3.19 -7.96 -15.84
C ILE A 132 3.12 -9.34 -15.21
N MET A 133 4.15 -10.15 -15.44
CA MET A 133 4.23 -11.50 -14.90
C MET A 133 5.45 -11.64 -14.01
N TYR A 134 5.34 -12.50 -13.02
CA TYR A 134 6.41 -12.77 -12.07
C TYR A 134 6.48 -14.26 -11.77
N LYS A 135 7.70 -14.75 -11.55
CA LYS A 135 7.97 -16.04 -10.94
C LYS A 135 8.33 -15.83 -9.47
N TYR A 136 7.70 -16.59 -8.60
CA TYR A 136 8.05 -16.63 -7.19
C TYR A 136 9.05 -17.75 -6.93
N ASN A 137 10.23 -17.41 -6.41
CA ASN A 137 11.25 -18.38 -6.05
C ASN A 137 11.88 -17.99 -4.70
N SER A 138 11.86 -18.93 -3.74
CA SER A 138 12.60 -18.80 -2.48
C SER A 138 12.36 -17.50 -1.70
N GLY A 139 11.13 -16.98 -1.72
CA GLY A 139 10.78 -15.74 -1.01
C GLY A 139 10.81 -14.47 -1.86
N LEU A 140 11.31 -14.55 -3.09
CA LEU A 140 11.48 -13.43 -4.00
C LEU A 140 10.63 -13.61 -5.25
N ALA A 141 9.90 -12.56 -5.63
CA ALA A 141 9.19 -12.49 -6.90
C ALA A 141 10.03 -11.73 -7.93
N ILE A 142 10.44 -12.46 -8.97
CA ILE A 142 11.27 -11.99 -10.07
C ILE A 142 10.37 -11.77 -11.29
N GLU A 143 10.43 -10.59 -11.89
CA GLU A 143 9.64 -10.26 -13.07
C GLU A 143 10.07 -11.09 -14.29
N ILE A 144 9.10 -11.51 -15.10
CA ILE A 144 9.28 -12.29 -16.31
C ILE A 144 9.23 -11.34 -17.51
N GLU A 145 10.18 -11.51 -18.43
CA GLU A 145 10.15 -10.85 -19.73
C GLU A 145 9.16 -11.56 -20.65
N GLY A 146 8.19 -10.81 -21.16
CA GLY A 146 7.17 -11.35 -22.06
C GLY A 146 6.03 -12.09 -21.35
N ILE A 147 5.31 -12.92 -22.12
CA ILE A 147 4.12 -13.65 -21.66
C ILE A 147 4.23 -15.10 -22.13
N PRO A 148 4.81 -16.00 -21.33
CA PRO A 148 4.95 -17.41 -21.69
C PRO A 148 3.58 -18.09 -21.86
N SER A 149 3.48 -18.99 -22.83
CA SER A 149 2.33 -19.87 -23.02
C SER A 149 2.16 -20.81 -21.82
N TYR A 150 0.97 -21.42 -21.71
CA TYR A 150 0.69 -22.41 -20.67
C TYR A 150 1.71 -23.55 -20.69
N ARG A 151 2.11 -24.03 -21.88
CA ARG A 151 3.12 -25.07 -22.03
C ARG A 151 4.50 -24.61 -21.56
N GLU A 152 4.88 -23.36 -21.79
CA GLU A 152 6.17 -22.82 -21.33
C GLU A 152 6.20 -22.67 -19.81
N LEU A 153 5.12 -22.14 -19.21
CA LEU A 153 4.95 -22.08 -17.75
C LEU A 153 5.01 -23.47 -17.10
N LEU A 154 4.36 -24.47 -17.70
CA LEU A 154 4.39 -25.84 -17.20
C LEU A 154 5.81 -26.41 -17.14
N ASN A 155 6.65 -26.07 -18.12
CA ASN A 155 8.02 -26.55 -18.27
C ASN A 155 9.08 -25.61 -17.67
N ASP A 156 8.66 -24.57 -16.95
CA ASP A 156 9.52 -23.54 -16.38
C ASP A 156 10.46 -22.87 -17.41
N LYS A 157 9.97 -22.67 -18.63
CA LYS A 157 10.69 -22.01 -19.74
C LYS A 157 10.31 -20.53 -19.80
N VAL A 158 10.92 -19.73 -18.92
CA VAL A 158 10.65 -18.29 -18.83
C VAL A 158 11.94 -17.49 -18.93
N GLU A 159 11.86 -16.32 -19.57
CA GLU A 159 12.93 -15.33 -19.58
C GLU A 159 12.65 -14.32 -18.47
N TYR A 160 13.67 -13.90 -17.71
CA TYR A 160 13.49 -12.96 -16.61
C TYR A 160 13.74 -11.54 -17.11
N ALA A 161 12.85 -10.62 -16.75
CA ALA A 161 13.08 -9.21 -17.00
C ALA A 161 14.32 -8.76 -16.21
N GLN A 162 15.15 -7.92 -16.82
CA GLN A 162 16.12 -7.16 -16.05
C GLN A 162 15.33 -6.36 -15.00
N ALA A 163 15.69 -6.50 -13.72
CA ALA A 163 14.93 -5.93 -12.60
C ALA A 163 14.62 -4.44 -12.86
N LEU A 164 13.37 -4.16 -13.25
CA LEU A 164 12.90 -2.79 -13.35
C LEU A 164 12.62 -2.31 -11.92
N PRO A 165 13.28 -1.24 -11.44
CA PRO A 165 13.07 -0.75 -10.10
C PRO A 165 11.61 -0.35 -9.92
N ILE A 166 11.06 -0.56 -8.71
CA ILE A 166 9.77 0.01 -8.29
C ILE A 166 9.78 1.48 -8.68
N LYS A 167 8.88 1.87 -9.60
CA LYS A 167 8.87 3.21 -10.16
C LYS A 167 8.06 4.12 -9.26
N ALA A 168 8.71 5.11 -8.67
CA ALA A 168 8.02 6.21 -8.00
C ALA A 168 7.12 6.97 -9.00
N TYR A 169 5.97 7.42 -8.52
CA TYR A 169 5.05 8.23 -9.33
C TYR A 169 5.63 9.62 -9.57
N SER A 170 5.37 10.16 -10.76
CA SER A 170 5.64 11.58 -11.04
C SER A 170 4.61 12.46 -10.33
N TYR A 171 4.91 13.76 -10.23
CA TYR A 171 3.94 14.71 -9.68
C TYR A 171 2.63 14.74 -10.49
N HIS A 172 2.72 14.59 -11.82
CA HIS A 172 1.53 14.53 -12.67
C HIS A 172 0.65 13.31 -12.36
N ASP A 173 1.26 12.15 -12.09
CA ASP A 173 0.52 10.93 -11.71
C ASP A 173 -0.22 11.12 -10.37
N ILE A 174 0.41 11.79 -9.40
CA ILE A 174 -0.18 12.08 -8.08
C ILE A 174 -1.46 12.92 -8.20
N LEU A 175 -1.51 13.83 -9.18
CA LEU A 175 -2.70 14.66 -9.44
C LEU A 175 -3.89 13.84 -10.00
N SER A 176 -3.66 12.59 -10.42
CA SER A 176 -4.71 11.74 -10.98
C SER A 176 -5.73 11.30 -9.93
N LYS A 177 -7.00 11.56 -10.21
CA LYS A 177 -8.13 11.05 -9.39
C LYS A 177 -8.23 9.54 -9.44
N ASP A 178 -7.81 8.90 -10.53
CA ASP A 178 -7.87 7.44 -10.65
C ASP A 178 -6.79 6.78 -9.81
N LEU A 179 -5.60 7.38 -9.73
CA LEU A 179 -4.57 6.95 -8.80
C LEU A 179 -5.04 7.08 -7.35
N GLN A 180 -5.65 8.23 -6.99
CA GLN A 180 -6.23 8.40 -5.66
C GLN A 180 -7.26 7.31 -5.33
N ARG A 181 -8.19 7.02 -6.26
CA ARG A 181 -9.19 5.95 -6.09
C ARG A 181 -8.55 4.58 -5.92
N ALA A 182 -7.46 4.29 -6.62
CA ALA A 182 -6.71 3.04 -6.44
C ALA A 182 -6.16 2.93 -5.01
N PHE A 183 -5.51 3.99 -4.50
CA PHE A 183 -5.00 3.99 -3.12
C PHE A 183 -6.10 4.01 -2.05
N GLN A 184 -7.30 4.53 -2.36
CA GLN A 184 -8.46 4.43 -1.47
C GLN A 184 -9.00 3.00 -1.39
N LYS A 185 -9.19 2.33 -2.54
CA LYS A 185 -9.67 0.92 -2.58
C LYS A 185 -8.81 -0.01 -1.75
N GLU A 186 -7.52 0.30 -1.67
CA GLU A 186 -6.51 -0.48 -0.96
C GLU A 186 -6.31 -0.04 0.50
N ASN A 187 -7.16 0.85 1.00
CA ASN A 187 -7.14 1.37 2.37
C ASN A 187 -5.84 2.11 2.74
N TYR A 188 -5.21 2.81 1.80
CA TYR A 188 -4.11 3.75 2.10
C TYR A 188 -4.62 5.19 2.24
N LEU A 189 -5.71 5.53 1.55
CA LEU A 189 -6.36 6.84 1.61
C LEU A 189 -7.81 6.70 2.09
N GLY A 190 -8.24 7.60 2.97
CA GLY A 190 -9.59 7.58 3.52
C GLY A 190 -10.64 7.96 2.48
N ASP A 191 -11.79 7.29 2.52
CA ASP A 191 -12.91 7.56 1.62
C ASP A 191 -13.41 9.00 1.74
N SER A 192 -13.53 9.49 2.96
CA SER A 192 -14.04 10.83 3.27
C SER A 192 -12.95 11.91 3.33
N THR A 193 -11.68 11.55 3.12
CA THR A 193 -10.59 12.52 3.15
C THR A 193 -10.76 13.58 2.05
N PRO A 194 -10.63 14.89 2.38
CA PRO A 194 -10.71 15.96 1.39
C PRO A 194 -9.71 15.77 0.25
N HIS A 195 -10.07 16.21 -0.95
CA HIS A 195 -9.25 15.99 -2.15
C HIS A 195 -7.82 16.53 -2.02
N ASP A 196 -7.65 17.75 -1.53
CA ASP A 196 -6.32 18.37 -1.38
C ASP A 196 -5.46 17.63 -0.34
N ILE A 197 -6.09 17.07 0.69
CA ILE A 197 -5.41 16.25 1.68
C ILE A 197 -5.06 14.86 1.11
N LYS A 198 -5.90 14.29 0.22
CA LYS A 198 -5.56 13.07 -0.52
C LYS A 198 -4.34 13.27 -1.42
N LEU A 199 -4.23 14.42 -2.09
CA LEU A 199 -3.07 14.77 -2.90
C LEU A 199 -1.80 14.79 -2.04
N PHE A 200 -1.83 15.50 -0.92
CA PHE A 200 -0.71 15.54 0.02
C PHE A 200 -0.36 14.15 0.56
N ALA A 201 -1.37 13.40 1.00
CA ALA A 201 -1.19 12.06 1.55
C ALA A 201 -0.56 11.10 0.52
N LEU A 202 -1.02 11.14 -0.74
CA LEU A 202 -0.48 10.32 -1.82
C LEU A 202 0.96 10.73 -2.19
N ASN A 203 1.25 12.03 -2.23
CA ASN A 203 2.60 12.55 -2.47
C ASN A 203 3.58 12.11 -1.38
N PHE A 204 3.15 12.19 -0.11
CA PHE A 204 3.95 11.73 1.03
C PHE A 204 4.10 10.20 1.06
N LEU A 205 3.06 9.45 0.67
CA LEU A 205 3.13 7.99 0.56
C LEU A 205 4.13 7.57 -0.54
N ASN A 206 4.11 8.25 -1.68
CA ASN A 206 5.07 8.04 -2.78
C ASN A 206 6.52 8.23 -2.29
N LEU A 207 6.77 9.27 -1.48
CA LEU A 207 8.07 9.51 -0.86
C LEU A 207 8.50 8.35 0.06
N ILE A 208 7.66 7.96 1.03
CA ILE A 208 8.09 7.01 2.06
C ILE A 208 8.13 5.55 1.56
N LEU A 209 7.22 5.14 0.65
CA LEU A 209 7.12 3.74 0.20
C LEU A 209 7.76 3.45 -1.16
N LEU A 210 7.76 4.40 -2.10
CA LEU A 210 8.12 4.12 -3.51
C LEU A 210 9.46 4.71 -3.92
N LYS A 211 9.91 5.79 -3.30
CA LYS A 211 11.29 6.29 -3.47
C LYS A 211 12.25 5.49 -2.60
N THR A 212 13.01 4.60 -3.24
CA THR A 212 13.92 3.68 -2.57
C THR A 212 15.27 4.28 -2.19
N ALA A 213 15.76 5.29 -2.93
CA ALA A 213 17.05 5.91 -2.65
C ALA A 213 16.91 7.08 -1.66
N ILE A 214 17.75 7.09 -0.62
CA ILE A 214 17.95 8.20 0.32
C ILE A 214 19.46 8.36 0.50
N ASN A 215 19.97 9.57 0.29
CA ASN A 215 21.40 9.82 0.47
C ASN A 215 21.73 10.03 1.95
N HIS A 216 23.01 9.89 2.30
CA HIS A 216 23.46 9.97 3.69
C HIS A 216 23.12 11.31 4.35
N ASP A 217 23.30 12.42 3.63
CA ASP A 217 23.00 13.76 4.14
C ASP A 217 21.51 13.97 4.43
N ASP A 218 20.63 13.36 3.62
CA ASP A 218 19.18 13.42 3.83
C ASP A 218 18.74 12.62 5.06
N LEU A 219 19.38 11.47 5.31
CA LEU A 219 19.16 10.69 6.54
C LEU A 219 19.52 11.53 7.78
N ILE A 220 20.65 12.22 7.74
CA ILE A 220 21.07 13.16 8.79
C ILE A 220 20.04 14.30 8.92
N GLY A 221 19.56 14.84 7.80
CA GLY A 221 18.55 15.91 7.75
C GLY A 221 17.26 15.55 8.47
N ILE A 222 16.79 14.31 8.34
CA ILE A 222 15.59 13.81 9.01
C ILE A 222 15.85 13.26 10.43
N GLY A 223 17.10 13.23 10.88
CA GLY A 223 17.49 12.82 12.23
C GLY A 223 17.59 11.31 12.45
N VAL A 224 17.89 10.54 11.40
CA VAL A 224 18.07 9.09 11.46
C VAL A 224 19.49 8.70 11.02
N SER A 225 19.95 7.51 11.41
CA SER A 225 21.29 7.02 11.06
C SER A 225 21.30 6.02 9.90
N GLU A 226 20.20 5.29 9.71
CA GLU A 226 20.10 4.23 8.70
C GLU A 226 18.67 4.14 8.16
N ASP A 227 18.54 3.92 6.86
CA ASP A 227 17.31 3.44 6.24
C ASP A 227 17.24 1.92 6.33
N PHE A 228 16.30 1.43 7.13
CA PHE A 228 16.08 0.00 7.36
C PHE A 228 15.09 -0.61 6.36
N GLY A 229 14.69 0.18 5.35
CA GLY A 229 13.89 -0.23 4.20
C GLY A 229 12.38 -0.25 4.46
N VAL A 230 11.62 -0.55 3.39
CA VAL A 230 10.17 -0.74 3.47
C VAL A 230 9.86 -2.18 3.85
N LYS A 231 9.15 -2.39 4.97
CA LYS A 231 8.77 -3.72 5.47
C LYS A 231 7.31 -3.73 5.93
N ARG A 232 6.68 -4.90 5.89
CA ARG A 232 5.38 -5.10 6.55
C ARG A 232 5.59 -5.16 8.06
N THR A 233 5.01 -4.20 8.76
CA THR A 233 4.95 -4.25 10.22
C THR A 233 3.61 -4.84 10.67
N ARG A 234 3.52 -5.15 11.97
CA ARG A 234 2.28 -5.61 12.60
C ARG A 234 2.09 -4.88 13.92
N PHE A 235 1.06 -4.05 14.04
CA PHE A 235 0.78 -3.33 15.28
C PHE A 235 -0.64 -3.64 15.75
N GLY A 236 -0.78 -4.03 17.01
CA GLY A 236 -2.08 -4.29 17.61
C GLY A 236 -2.68 -3.03 18.22
N ASN A 237 -4.01 -2.93 18.27
CA ASN A 237 -4.68 -1.98 19.15
C ASN A 237 -5.37 -2.67 20.35
N SER A 238 -5.83 -1.86 21.31
CA SER A 238 -6.49 -2.34 22.53
C SER A 238 -7.83 -3.05 22.29
N ALA A 239 -8.41 -2.89 21.10
CA ALA A 239 -9.64 -3.56 20.66
C ALA A 239 -9.35 -4.90 19.94
N GLY A 240 -8.09 -5.32 19.84
CA GLY A 240 -7.70 -6.60 19.24
C GLY A 240 -7.51 -6.59 17.72
N TYR A 241 -7.64 -5.43 17.07
CA TYR A 241 -7.28 -5.31 15.65
C TYR A 241 -5.77 -5.34 15.48
N ASN A 242 -5.32 -6.02 14.43
CA ASN A 242 -3.93 -6.07 14.02
C ASN A 242 -3.79 -5.37 12.68
N TYR A 243 -3.14 -4.23 12.70
CA TYR A 243 -2.69 -3.44 11.57
C TYR A 243 -1.49 -4.17 10.94
N GLN A 244 -1.53 -4.42 9.62
CA GLN A 244 -0.43 -4.96 8.83
C GLN A 244 -0.13 -4.01 7.66
N GLU A 245 0.73 -3.03 7.90
CA GLU A 245 1.00 -1.96 6.95
C GLU A 245 2.43 -2.05 6.42
N LEU A 246 2.61 -1.71 5.14
CA LEU A 246 3.92 -1.31 4.67
C LEU A 246 4.37 -0.07 5.41
N THR A 247 5.59 -0.14 5.92
CA THR A 247 6.17 0.88 6.77
C THR A 247 7.60 1.12 6.30
N ARG A 248 7.98 2.36 6.03
CA ARG A 248 9.38 2.73 5.88
C ARG A 248 10.00 2.79 7.25
N LEU A 249 11.03 1.98 7.48
CA LEU A 249 11.69 1.83 8.76
C LEU A 249 13.06 2.51 8.74
N PHE A 250 13.44 3.12 9.84
CA PHE A 250 14.73 3.77 10.04
C PHE A 250 15.32 3.36 11.39
N ILE A 251 16.64 3.40 11.50
CA ILE A 251 17.33 3.40 12.79
C ILE A 251 17.50 4.84 13.25
N ALA A 252 16.99 5.15 14.43
CA ALA A 252 17.07 6.47 15.05
C ALA A 252 17.49 6.34 16.51
N LYS A 253 17.77 7.48 17.16
CA LYS A 253 18.12 7.54 18.58
C LYS A 253 17.06 8.28 19.38
N ASP A 254 16.74 7.78 20.58
CA ASP A 254 15.95 8.54 21.55
C ASP A 254 16.76 9.66 22.22
N ASN A 255 16.11 10.49 23.04
CA ASN A 255 16.78 11.57 23.78
C ASN A 255 17.78 11.07 24.84
N LYS A 256 17.87 9.75 25.08
CA LYS A 256 18.86 9.09 25.94
C LYS A 256 19.94 8.39 25.12
N ASN A 257 20.05 8.72 23.83
CA ASN A 257 21.04 8.19 22.88
C ASN A 257 20.91 6.67 22.63
N LYS A 258 19.74 6.08 22.91
CA LYS A 258 19.46 4.65 22.68
C LYS A 258 18.86 4.43 21.30
N ASP A 259 19.31 3.37 20.64
CA ASP A 259 18.80 3.01 19.33
C ASP A 259 17.36 2.49 19.41
N LEU A 260 16.56 2.91 18.44
CA LEU A 260 15.19 2.45 18.22
C LEU A 260 14.94 2.28 16.73
N ILE A 261 14.00 1.40 16.40
CA ILE A 261 13.45 1.32 15.05
C ILE A 261 12.26 2.28 15.00
N TRP A 262 12.38 3.28 14.13
CA TRP A 262 11.35 4.27 13.87
C TRP A 262 10.66 3.93 12.55
N GLY A 263 9.35 4.10 12.46
CA GLY A 263 8.62 3.73 11.24
C GLY A 263 7.52 4.70 10.86
N LEU A 264 7.38 4.93 9.55
CA LEU A 264 6.32 5.72 8.94
C LEU A 264 5.44 4.83 8.06
N SER A 265 4.13 4.85 8.30
CA SER A 265 3.13 4.17 7.45
C SER A 265 1.87 4.99 7.34
N MET A 266 1.01 4.68 6.38
CA MET A 266 -0.27 5.36 6.20
C MET A 266 -1.38 4.34 6.02
N ILE A 267 -2.56 4.65 6.54
CA ILE A 267 -3.77 3.84 6.40
C ILE A 267 -4.97 4.76 6.22
N GLY A 268 -5.88 4.35 5.37
CA GLY A 268 -7.08 5.10 5.04
C GLY A 268 -8.29 4.19 5.14
N TYR A 269 -9.23 4.54 6.01
CA TYR A 269 -10.55 3.90 6.02
C TYR A 269 -11.59 4.99 5.76
N TYR A 270 -12.19 5.53 6.82
CA TYR A 270 -13.03 6.71 6.71
C TYR A 270 -12.19 7.97 6.49
N ASN A 271 -11.18 8.16 7.35
CA ASN A 271 -10.18 9.23 7.29
C ASN A 271 -8.79 8.67 6.92
N THR A 272 -7.87 9.54 6.52
CA THR A 272 -6.46 9.16 6.25
C THR A 272 -5.63 9.39 7.50
N GLN A 273 -4.95 8.34 7.97
CA GLN A 273 -4.13 8.36 9.16
C GLN A 273 -2.66 8.09 8.81
N LEU A 274 -1.79 9.04 9.16
CA LEU A 274 -0.33 8.86 9.16
C LEU A 274 0.11 8.27 10.50
N ASN A 275 0.78 7.13 10.46
CA ASN A 275 1.25 6.40 11.61
C ASN A 275 2.75 6.58 11.81
N VAL A 276 3.13 6.91 13.04
CA VAL A 276 4.52 6.93 13.51
C VAL A 276 4.67 5.80 14.52
N SER A 277 5.51 4.83 14.21
CA SER A 277 5.80 3.69 15.08
C SER A 277 7.17 3.80 15.72
N ILE A 278 7.28 3.31 16.96
CA ILE A 278 8.54 3.16 17.69
C ILE A 278 8.62 1.73 18.18
N THR A 279 9.73 1.08 17.87
CA THR A 279 10.08 -0.23 18.40
C THR A 279 11.42 -0.16 19.11
N ASN A 280 11.43 -0.59 20.36
CA ASN A 280 12.63 -0.78 21.16
C ASN A 280 12.56 -2.15 21.86
N LYS A 281 13.56 -2.46 22.69
CA LYS A 281 13.62 -3.76 23.41
C LYS A 281 12.37 -4.07 24.26
N LYS A 282 11.63 -3.05 24.71
CA LYS A 282 10.50 -3.20 25.63
C LYS A 282 9.13 -3.06 24.96
N ASN A 283 9.03 -2.17 23.98
CA ASN A 283 7.75 -1.75 23.40
C ASN A 283 7.81 -1.74 21.87
N ARG A 284 6.67 -2.07 21.26
CA ARG A 284 6.42 -2.00 19.82
C ARG A 284 4.99 -1.51 19.61
N HIS A 285 4.83 -0.25 19.20
CA HIS A 285 3.50 0.38 19.06
C HIS A 285 3.55 1.60 18.13
N HIS A 286 2.37 2.11 17.76
CA HIS A 286 2.25 3.44 17.18
C HIS A 286 2.36 4.50 18.27
N SER A 287 3.45 5.26 18.25
CA SER A 287 3.60 6.40 19.14
C SER A 287 2.64 7.54 18.75
N LEU A 288 2.43 7.76 17.45
CA LEU A 288 1.45 8.69 16.91
C LEU A 288 0.61 8.05 15.81
N GLN A 289 -0.69 8.31 15.88
CA GLN A 289 -1.69 8.06 14.86
C GLN A 289 -2.29 9.43 14.52
N LEU A 290 -1.80 10.04 13.44
CA LEU A 290 -2.13 11.40 13.04
C LEU A 290 -3.24 11.37 12.00
N ASP A 291 -4.42 11.84 12.38
CA ASP A 291 -5.56 12.01 11.47
C ASP A 291 -5.33 13.21 10.55
N LEU A 292 -4.94 12.98 9.30
CA LEU A 292 -4.58 14.03 8.35
C LEU A 292 -5.77 14.92 8.02
N ASP A 293 -6.97 14.36 7.96
CA ASP A 293 -8.22 15.07 7.67
C ASP A 293 -8.49 16.17 8.69
N LYS A 294 -8.06 15.95 9.94
CA LYS A 294 -8.27 16.86 11.07
C LYS A 294 -7.11 17.82 11.29
N PHE A 295 -5.90 17.37 10.99
CA PHE A 295 -4.68 18.00 11.46
C PHE A 295 -3.82 18.59 10.33
N CYS A 296 -4.23 18.40 9.07
CA CYS A 296 -3.70 19.11 7.93
C CYS A 296 -4.63 20.24 7.50
N GLU A 297 -4.06 21.40 7.24
CA GLU A 297 -4.73 22.56 6.66
C GLU A 297 -4.07 22.91 5.34
N TYR A 298 -4.84 22.85 4.25
CA TYR A 298 -4.38 23.17 2.91
C TYR A 298 -4.66 24.64 2.58
N ASN A 299 -3.65 25.35 2.10
CA ASN A 299 -3.79 26.71 1.60
C ASN A 299 -3.82 26.71 0.06
N PRO A 300 -4.97 26.99 -0.58
CA PRO A 300 -5.10 26.91 -2.04
C PRO A 300 -4.35 28.01 -2.81
N VAL A 301 -3.92 29.08 -2.13
CA VAL A 301 -3.17 30.19 -2.77
C VAL A 301 -1.69 29.83 -2.89
N THR A 302 -1.15 29.16 -1.87
CA THR A 302 0.28 28.85 -1.80
C THR A 302 0.59 27.38 -2.08
N ASN A 303 -0.44 26.52 -2.14
CA ASN A 303 -0.34 25.05 -2.19
C ASN A 303 0.39 24.44 -0.98
N MET A 304 0.47 25.18 0.12
CA MET A 304 1.12 24.73 1.34
C MET A 304 0.16 23.91 2.19
N VAL A 305 0.68 22.85 2.81
CA VAL A 305 -0.04 22.03 3.78
C VAL A 305 0.59 22.22 5.16
N THR A 306 -0.13 22.85 6.07
CA THR A 306 0.30 22.97 7.47
C THR A 306 -0.19 21.77 8.27
N VAL A 307 0.72 21.11 8.98
CA VAL A 307 0.44 19.91 9.77
C VAL A 307 0.64 20.20 11.26
N THR A 308 -0.39 19.93 12.06
CA THR A 308 -0.37 20.17 13.52
C THR A 308 -0.85 18.95 14.31
N HIS A 309 -0.86 19.01 15.64
CA HIS A 309 -1.52 18.03 16.49
C HIS A 309 -1.91 18.67 17.84
N ASN A 310 -2.98 18.18 18.47
CA ASN A 310 -3.53 18.80 19.69
C ASN A 310 -3.06 18.16 21.01
N GLY A 311 -2.02 17.33 20.97
CA GLY A 311 -1.51 16.66 22.17
C GLY A 311 -2.36 15.48 22.66
N ALA A 312 -3.37 15.01 21.91
CA ALA A 312 -4.12 13.83 22.30
C ALA A 312 -3.20 12.59 22.48
N LEU A 313 -3.31 11.90 23.61
CA LEU A 313 -2.49 10.73 23.94
C LEU A 313 -3.33 9.74 24.76
N SER A 314 -3.25 8.46 24.42
CA SER A 314 -3.88 7.38 25.18
C SER A 314 -2.84 6.41 25.74
N PHE A 315 -3.21 5.76 26.85
CA PHE A 315 -2.49 4.64 27.45
C PHE A 315 -3.08 3.28 27.03
N GLY A 316 -3.71 3.22 25.85
CA GLY A 316 -4.52 2.06 25.46
C GLY A 316 -5.65 1.83 26.47
N ARG A 317 -5.63 0.68 27.18
CA ARG A 317 -6.62 0.34 28.21
C ARG A 317 -6.60 1.26 29.44
N GLY A 318 -5.53 2.04 29.64
CA GLY A 318 -5.41 2.99 30.75
C GLY A 318 -6.14 4.34 30.56
N GLY A 319 -6.92 4.49 29.48
CA GLY A 319 -7.67 5.71 29.17
C GLY A 319 -6.85 6.79 28.46
N SER A 320 -7.40 8.00 28.39
CA SER A 320 -6.79 9.17 27.73
C SER A 320 -6.08 10.09 28.73
N MET A 321 -5.01 10.74 28.29
CA MET A 321 -4.31 11.78 29.04
C MET A 321 -4.90 13.16 28.73
N LYS A 322 -4.91 14.04 29.74
CA LYS A 322 -5.21 15.47 29.53
C LYS A 322 -4.23 16.05 28.51
N ARG A 323 -4.74 16.59 27.41
CA ARG A 323 -3.94 17.17 26.31
C ARG A 323 -2.89 18.17 26.79
N GLN A 324 -3.25 19.02 27.75
CA GLN A 324 -2.35 20.03 28.29
C GLN A 324 -1.09 19.43 28.91
N VAL A 325 -1.16 18.26 29.56
CA VAL A 325 0.03 17.57 30.11
C VAL A 325 1.03 17.22 29.01
N VAL A 326 0.53 16.80 27.84
CA VAL A 326 1.37 16.49 26.68
C VAL A 326 1.95 17.78 26.10
N ILE A 327 1.14 18.82 25.93
CA ILE A 327 1.58 20.11 25.40
C ILE A 327 2.64 20.75 26.30
N ASP A 328 2.42 20.80 27.61
CA ASP A 328 3.37 21.36 28.58
C ASP A 328 4.70 20.59 28.57
N TYR A 329 4.64 19.25 28.48
CA TYR A 329 5.85 18.43 28.40
C TYR A 329 6.62 18.68 27.09
N VAL A 330 5.92 18.77 25.96
CA VAL A 330 6.58 19.09 24.68
C VAL A 330 7.13 20.50 24.71
N LYS A 331 6.41 21.47 25.31
CA LYS A 331 6.88 22.86 25.45
C LYS A 331 8.16 22.95 26.29
N ASP A 332 8.27 22.15 27.35
CA ASP A 332 9.48 22.07 28.20
C ASP A 332 10.69 21.48 27.46
N LYS A 333 10.48 20.45 26.63
CA LYS A 333 11.57 19.68 25.99
C LYS A 333 11.91 20.11 24.57
N ALA A 334 10.95 20.64 23.84
CA ALA A 334 11.04 21.04 22.44
C ALA A 334 10.09 22.21 22.18
N PRO A 335 10.37 23.41 22.76
CA PRO A 335 9.49 24.58 22.66
C PRO A 335 9.23 25.01 21.21
N ASP A 336 10.17 24.75 20.30
CA ASP A 336 10.06 25.02 18.87
C ASP A 336 8.97 24.21 18.17
N LEU A 337 8.55 23.08 18.75
CA LEU A 337 7.41 22.29 18.28
C LEU A 337 6.06 22.86 18.72
N ILE A 338 5.99 23.93 19.53
CA ILE A 338 4.71 24.47 20.02
C ILE A 338 4.41 25.83 19.39
N ARG A 339 3.24 25.93 18.73
CA ARG A 339 2.67 27.18 18.22
C ARG A 339 1.20 27.25 18.62
N GLU A 340 0.78 28.36 19.22
CA GLU A 340 -0.63 28.58 19.62
C GLU A 340 -1.25 27.42 20.43
N ASN A 341 -0.48 26.86 21.38
CA ASN A 341 -0.89 25.72 22.22
C ASN A 341 -1.19 24.42 21.44
N LYS A 342 -0.67 24.31 20.20
CA LYS A 342 -0.69 23.08 19.38
C LYS A 342 0.74 22.63 19.11
N VAL A 343 0.90 21.33 18.87
CA VAL A 343 2.14 20.78 18.32
C VAL A 343 2.19 21.11 16.84
N TYR A 344 3.17 21.87 16.40
CA TYR A 344 3.44 22.19 15.01
C TYR A 344 4.42 21.16 14.45
N LEU A 345 3.99 20.39 13.46
CA LEU A 345 4.79 19.34 12.85
C LEU A 345 5.52 19.84 11.60
N GLY A 346 4.91 20.74 10.83
CA GLY A 346 5.57 21.36 9.67
C GLY A 346 4.60 22.10 8.77
N CYS A 347 5.14 22.71 7.71
CA CYS A 347 4.38 23.27 6.61
C CYS A 347 5.12 22.89 5.32
N ILE A 348 4.44 22.19 4.43
CA ILE A 348 5.04 21.48 3.29
C ILE A 348 4.50 22.06 2.01
N ASP A 349 5.39 22.34 1.06
CA ASP A 349 5.01 22.75 -0.29
C ASP A 349 4.54 21.53 -1.10
N ASN A 350 3.23 21.45 -1.28
CA ASN A 350 2.60 20.37 -2.05
C ASN A 350 2.35 20.76 -3.51
N SER A 351 2.97 21.82 -4.03
CA SER A 351 2.94 22.18 -5.46
C SER A 351 3.89 21.36 -6.33
N ARG A 352 4.70 20.51 -5.71
CA ARG A 352 5.77 19.70 -6.33
C ARG A 352 5.84 18.30 -5.74
N LEU A 353 6.60 17.42 -6.40
CA LEU A 353 6.92 16.10 -5.87
C LEU A 353 7.69 16.26 -4.55
N LEU A 354 7.32 15.52 -3.51
CA LEU A 354 8.10 15.52 -2.27
C LEU A 354 9.38 14.69 -2.46
N GLU A 355 10.50 15.24 -2.00
CA GLU A 355 11.83 14.64 -2.09
C GLU A 355 12.52 14.69 -0.72
N TRP A 356 13.44 13.76 -0.48
CA TRP A 356 14.17 13.65 0.79
C TRP A 356 15.11 14.84 1.06
N GLU A 357 15.60 15.49 0.01
CA GLU A 357 16.48 16.67 0.11
C GLU A 357 15.73 17.97 0.43
N HIS A 358 14.40 17.98 0.30
CA HIS A 358 13.61 19.17 0.51
C HIS A 358 13.54 19.56 1.99
N SER A 359 14.00 20.76 2.33
CA SER A 359 14.12 21.20 3.73
C SER A 359 12.80 21.23 4.51
N ASP A 360 11.68 21.58 3.88
CA ASP A 360 10.33 21.53 4.46
C ASP A 360 9.89 20.10 4.77
N VAL A 361 10.20 19.15 3.87
CA VAL A 361 9.98 17.72 4.06
C VAL A 361 10.86 17.19 5.19
N GLN A 362 12.15 17.52 5.19
CA GLN A 362 13.08 17.08 6.23
C GLN A 362 12.64 17.55 7.62
N ASN A 363 12.28 18.84 7.73
CA ASN A 363 11.79 19.42 8.97
C ASN A 363 10.51 18.72 9.46
N PHE A 364 9.56 18.45 8.57
CA PHE A 364 8.34 17.73 8.92
C PHE A 364 8.63 16.32 9.47
N ILE A 365 9.43 15.55 8.74
CA ILE A 365 9.79 14.16 9.10
C ILE A 365 10.57 14.14 10.43
N LYS A 366 11.54 15.05 10.61
CA LYS A 366 12.29 15.21 11.85
C LYS A 366 11.39 15.55 13.03
N ASN A 367 10.39 16.41 12.83
CA ASN A 367 9.45 16.78 13.88
C ASN A 367 8.49 15.62 14.23
N LEU A 368 8.11 14.78 13.27
CA LEU A 368 7.37 13.54 13.56
C LEU A 368 8.19 12.59 14.44
N LEU A 369 9.48 12.42 14.17
CA LEU A 369 10.38 11.61 15.00
C LEU A 369 10.49 12.18 16.42
N ARG A 370 10.85 13.46 16.54
CA ARG A 370 11.00 14.15 17.84
C ARG A 370 9.70 14.08 18.64
N TYR A 371 8.56 14.37 18.02
CA TYR A 371 7.28 14.31 18.70
C TYR A 371 6.91 12.88 19.11
N GLY A 372 7.18 11.89 18.26
CA GLY A 372 6.99 10.47 18.59
C GLY A 372 7.78 10.03 19.83
N ILE A 373 9.05 10.44 19.95
CA ILE A 373 9.90 10.15 21.12
C ILE A 373 9.33 10.81 22.37
N LEU A 374 8.99 12.11 22.31
CA LEU A 374 8.43 12.84 23.45
C LEU A 374 7.11 12.24 23.94
N ARG A 375 6.25 11.77 23.03
CA ARG A 375 5.00 11.08 23.40
C ARG A 375 5.27 9.81 24.20
N ASP A 376 6.30 9.04 23.86
CA ASP A 376 6.67 7.82 24.57
C ASP A 376 7.32 8.09 25.94
N GLU A 377 8.07 9.19 26.06
CA GLU A 377 8.55 9.65 27.36
C GLU A 377 7.39 10.04 28.28
N VAL A 378 6.41 10.78 27.77
CA VAL A 378 5.19 11.13 28.51
C VAL A 378 4.44 9.86 28.94
N ARG A 379 4.27 8.89 28.04
CA ARG A 379 3.67 7.59 28.39
C ARG A 379 4.44 6.89 29.50
N THR A 380 5.77 6.94 29.48
CA THR A 380 6.60 6.29 30.52
C THR A 380 6.51 7.01 31.86
N LYS A 381 6.59 8.35 31.84
CA LYS A 381 6.61 9.20 33.04
C LYS A 381 5.29 9.15 33.82
N TYR A 382 4.16 9.07 33.12
CA TYR A 382 2.82 9.14 33.71
C TYR A 382 2.05 7.81 33.65
N LYS A 383 2.73 6.70 33.34
CA LYS A 383 2.11 5.36 33.38
C LYS A 383 1.67 5.09 34.82
N ARG A 384 0.36 4.96 35.04
CA ARG A 384 -0.17 4.52 36.34
C ARG A 384 0.30 3.06 36.54
N LYS A 385 0.90 2.79 37.70
CA LYS A 385 1.31 1.43 38.10
C LYS A 385 0.09 0.53 38.22
#